data_AF-A0A316PW59-F1
#
_entry.id   AF-A0A316PW59-F1
#
_cell.length_a   1.000
_cell.length_b   1.000
_cell.length_c   1.000
_cell.angle_alpha   90.00
_cell.angle_beta   90.00
_cell.angle_gamma   90.00
#
_symmetry.space_group_name_H-M   'P 1'
#
loop_
_entity.id
_entity.type
_entity.pdbx_description
1 polymer ?
#
loop_
_entity_poly.entity_id
_entity_poly.type
_entity_poly.pdbx_seq_one_letter_code
_entity_poly.pdbx_strand_id
1 'polypeptide(L)'
;MDCHFYALMARMRYIQRWALMRNTEPENVQEHSHMVAVLAHALVLIQNRYYGGTLDPGQAVLLALYHDATEILTGDLPTPIKYYNPDLRSAYQTVEDAAARQLLDLLPTELREDYVPLLAGTDPELAAVVKAADKLDAYLKCVKELKAGNTEFRKAREQTYAALMQNPLPALQHFLLHFLPSFELTLDELNGSTM
;
A
#
# COMPACT_ATOMS: atom_id res chain seq x y z
N MET A 1 -23.30 -16.78 -16.43
CA MET A 1 -22.23 -17.00 -15.44
C MET A 1 -22.11 -15.69 -14.70
N ASP A 2 -22.50 -15.67 -13.43
CA ASP A 2 -22.52 -14.43 -12.66
C ASP A 2 -21.10 -14.18 -12.13
N CYS A 3 -20.42 -13.19 -12.71
CA CYS A 3 -19.09 -12.77 -12.28
C CYS A 3 -19.23 -11.77 -11.14
N HIS A 4 -18.88 -12.19 -9.92
CA HIS A 4 -18.97 -11.36 -8.72
C HIS A 4 -17.66 -10.65 -8.36
N PHE A 5 -16.59 -10.84 -9.15
CA PHE A 5 -15.26 -10.28 -8.88
C PHE A 5 -15.31 -8.76 -8.65
N TYR A 6 -15.83 -7.99 -9.61
CA TYR A 6 -15.90 -6.53 -9.50
C TYR A 6 -16.84 -6.06 -8.38
N ALA A 7 -17.89 -6.83 -8.08
CA ALA A 7 -18.78 -6.53 -6.97
C ALA A 7 -18.07 -6.71 -5.62
N LEU A 8 -17.21 -7.72 -5.47
CA LEU A 8 -16.33 -7.86 -4.30
C LEU A 8 -15.28 -6.75 -4.25
N MET A 9 -14.62 -6.42 -5.37
CA MET A 9 -13.65 -5.32 -5.43
C MET A 9 -14.23 -4.00 -4.91
N ALA A 10 -15.48 -3.70 -5.25
CA ALA A 10 -16.18 -2.51 -4.74
C ALA A 10 -16.36 -2.49 -3.21
N ARG A 11 -16.21 -3.64 -2.53
CA ARG A 11 -16.32 -3.76 -1.07
C ARG A 11 -15.03 -3.45 -0.31
N MET A 12 -13.88 -3.23 -0.99
CA MET A 12 -12.64 -2.78 -0.34
C MET A 12 -12.86 -1.53 0.53
N ARG A 13 -13.79 -0.65 0.15
CA ARG A 13 -14.19 0.54 0.93
C ARG A 13 -14.71 0.24 2.34
N TYR A 14 -15.17 -0.99 2.59
CA TYR A 14 -15.70 -1.39 3.89
C TYR A 14 -14.64 -2.02 4.80
N ILE A 15 -13.45 -2.33 4.26
CA ILE A 15 -12.34 -2.88 5.03
C ILE A 15 -11.55 -1.70 5.59
N GLN A 16 -11.66 -1.48 6.90
CA GLN A 16 -11.01 -0.38 7.60
C GLN A 16 -9.60 -0.80 8.01
N ARG A 17 -8.63 0.08 7.78
CA ARG A 17 -7.26 -0.06 8.26
C ARG A 17 -7.11 0.57 9.64
N TRP A 18 -6.06 0.17 10.36
CA TRP A 18 -5.76 0.72 11.69
C TRP A 18 -6.89 0.52 12.72
N ALA A 19 -7.66 -0.56 12.58
CA ALA A 19 -8.85 -0.83 13.39
C ALA A 19 -8.59 -0.95 14.91
N LEU A 20 -7.33 -1.14 15.32
CA LEU A 20 -6.91 -1.24 16.72
C LEU A 20 -6.42 0.10 17.32
N MET A 21 -6.43 1.19 16.54
CA MET A 21 -6.03 2.52 16.98
C MET A 21 -7.19 3.49 16.88
N ARG A 22 -7.25 4.50 17.74
CA ARG A 22 -8.22 5.59 17.56
C ARG A 22 -7.77 6.44 16.38
N ASN A 23 -8.56 6.50 15.33
CA ASN A 23 -8.26 7.31 14.14
C ASN A 23 -8.95 8.68 14.25
N THR A 24 -8.25 9.76 13.91
CA THR A 24 -8.88 11.07 13.71
C THR A 24 -9.77 11.03 12.47
N GLU A 25 -9.26 10.42 11.40
CA GLU A 25 -9.99 10.18 10.15
C GLU A 25 -9.83 8.69 9.80
N PRO A 26 -10.93 7.91 9.69
CA PRO A 26 -10.83 6.52 9.26
C PRO A 26 -10.21 6.39 7.86
N GLU A 27 -9.46 5.33 7.63
CA GLU A 27 -8.85 5.00 6.33
C GLU A 27 -9.31 3.60 5.93
N ASN A 28 -9.79 3.43 4.70
CA ASN A 28 -10.14 2.11 4.16
C ASN A 28 -9.13 1.61 3.12
N VAL A 29 -9.16 0.31 2.83
CA VAL A 29 -8.25 -0.32 1.87
C VAL A 29 -8.34 0.32 0.48
N GLN A 30 -9.52 0.76 0.02
CA GLN A 30 -9.65 1.41 -1.29
C GLN A 30 -8.92 2.76 -1.38
N GLU A 31 -8.99 3.59 -0.33
CA GLU A 31 -8.25 4.87 -0.25
C GLU A 31 -6.74 4.63 -0.18
N HIS A 32 -6.34 3.67 0.66
CA HIS A 32 -4.95 3.25 0.78
C HIS A 32 -4.38 2.77 -0.56
N SER A 33 -5.02 1.79 -1.21
CA SER A 33 -4.53 1.23 -2.48
C SER A 33 -4.40 2.30 -3.57
N HIS A 34 -5.29 3.30 -3.58
CA HIS A 34 -5.17 4.44 -4.49
C HIS A 34 -3.88 5.23 -4.23
N MET A 35 -3.62 5.61 -2.97
CA MET A 35 -2.42 6.39 -2.64
C MET A 35 -1.13 5.58 -2.84
N VAL A 36 -1.13 4.28 -2.54
CA VAL A 36 -0.01 3.37 -2.86
C VAL A 36 0.26 3.34 -4.36
N ALA A 37 -0.77 3.33 -5.20
CA ALA A 37 -0.58 3.37 -6.65
C ALA A 37 0.06 4.68 -7.13
N VAL A 38 -0.34 5.82 -6.57
CA VAL A 38 0.30 7.12 -6.85
C VAL A 38 1.77 7.13 -6.42
N LEU A 39 2.07 6.61 -5.24
CA LEU A 39 3.44 6.53 -4.71
C LEU A 39 4.29 5.54 -5.50
N ALA A 40 3.79 4.35 -5.82
CA ALA A 40 4.50 3.35 -6.61
C ALA A 40 4.85 3.88 -8.00
N HIS A 41 3.91 4.57 -8.65
CA HIS A 41 4.15 5.28 -9.91
C HIS A 41 5.31 6.29 -9.78
N ALA A 42 5.27 7.15 -8.75
CA ALA A 42 6.32 8.13 -8.52
C ALA A 42 7.69 7.46 -8.28
N LEU A 43 7.74 6.41 -7.47
CA LEU A 43 8.97 5.66 -7.18
C LEU A 43 9.54 5.02 -8.44
N VAL A 44 8.73 4.41 -9.30
CA VAL A 44 9.21 3.87 -10.58
C VAL A 44 9.75 4.97 -11.49
N LEU A 45 9.03 6.09 -11.62
CA LEU A 45 9.52 7.21 -12.45
C LEU A 45 10.85 7.77 -11.95
N ILE A 46 11.00 7.92 -10.64
CA ILE A 46 12.25 8.37 -10.02
C ILE A 46 13.36 7.34 -10.25
N GLN A 47 13.08 6.05 -10.02
CA GLN A 47 14.04 4.96 -10.22
C GLN A 47 14.54 4.92 -11.67
N ASN A 48 13.64 5.03 -12.63
CA ASN A 48 13.98 5.01 -14.04
C ASN A 48 14.73 6.27 -14.47
N ARG A 49 14.30 7.45 -14.00
CA ARG A 49 14.85 8.74 -14.43
C ARG A 49 16.23 9.02 -13.86
N TYR A 50 16.45 8.69 -12.58
CA TYR A 50 17.64 9.13 -11.83
C TYR A 50 18.58 7.99 -11.45
N TYR A 51 18.10 6.74 -11.46
CA TYR A 51 18.83 5.59 -10.94
C TYR A 51 18.93 4.42 -11.93
N GLY A 52 18.63 4.67 -13.22
CA GLY A 52 18.82 3.71 -14.30
C GLY A 52 17.86 2.51 -14.31
N GLY A 53 16.74 2.59 -13.59
CA GLY A 53 15.70 1.56 -13.64
C GLY A 53 15.00 1.46 -14.99
N THR A 54 14.36 0.31 -15.24
CA THR A 54 13.60 0.03 -16.46
C THR A 54 12.21 -0.52 -16.18
N LEU A 55 11.68 -0.29 -14.98
CA LEU A 55 10.39 -0.83 -14.56
C LEU A 55 9.24 -0.11 -15.25
N ASP A 56 8.15 -0.83 -15.55
CA ASP A 56 6.95 -0.22 -16.14
C ASP A 56 6.12 0.49 -15.05
N PRO A 57 5.96 1.83 -15.11
CA PRO A 57 5.17 2.56 -14.14
C PRO A 57 3.68 2.18 -14.15
N GLY A 58 3.13 1.76 -15.30
CA GLY A 58 1.75 1.29 -15.43
C GLY A 58 1.53 -0.05 -14.72
N GLN A 59 2.49 -0.97 -14.83
CA GLN A 59 2.43 -2.25 -14.10
C GLN A 59 2.55 -2.05 -12.58
N ALA A 60 3.39 -1.12 -12.13
CA ALA A 60 3.47 -0.77 -10.71
C ALA A 60 2.14 -0.23 -10.17
N VAL A 61 1.46 0.62 -10.95
CA VAL A 61 0.13 1.15 -10.61
C VAL A 61 -0.90 0.03 -10.52
N LEU A 62 -0.97 -0.85 -11.52
CA LEU A 62 -1.92 -1.97 -11.51
C LEU A 62 -1.68 -2.87 -10.30
N LEU A 63 -0.44 -3.28 -10.07
CA LEU A 63 -0.08 -4.09 -8.92
C LEU A 63 -0.49 -3.42 -7.60
N ALA A 64 -0.18 -2.14 -7.43
CA ALA A 64 -0.54 -1.38 -6.23
C ALA A 64 -2.07 -1.27 -6.01
N LEU A 65 -2.87 -1.20 -7.08
CA LEU A 65 -4.33 -1.16 -6.95
C LEU A 65 -4.93 -2.47 -6.42
N TYR A 66 -4.27 -3.61 -6.67
CA TYR A 66 -4.76 -4.94 -6.27
C TYR A 66 -4.00 -5.57 -5.09
N HIS A 67 -2.94 -4.92 -4.57
CA HIS A 67 -2.03 -5.55 -3.60
C HIS A 67 -2.70 -6.02 -2.30
N ASP A 68 -3.74 -5.31 -1.85
CA ASP A 68 -4.55 -5.65 -0.66
C ASP A 68 -5.96 -6.14 -1.03
N ALA A 69 -6.20 -6.54 -2.29
CA ALA A 69 -7.54 -6.99 -2.73
C ALA A 69 -8.03 -8.23 -1.97
N THR A 70 -7.12 -9.10 -1.52
CA THR A 70 -7.43 -10.28 -0.72
C THR A 70 -8.03 -9.94 0.64
N GLU A 71 -7.78 -8.74 1.16
CA GLU A 71 -8.33 -8.26 2.44
C GLU A 71 -9.86 -8.10 2.44
N ILE A 72 -10.50 -8.11 1.26
CA ILE A 72 -11.97 -8.22 1.15
C ILE A 72 -12.48 -9.51 1.78
N LEU A 73 -11.69 -10.60 1.71
CA LEU A 73 -12.03 -11.92 2.22
C LEU A 73 -11.41 -12.19 3.60
N THR A 74 -10.17 -11.72 3.82
CA THR A 74 -9.41 -12.00 5.05
C THR A 74 -9.61 -10.94 6.14
N GLY A 75 -10.07 -9.73 5.76
CA GLY A 75 -10.03 -8.54 6.58
C GLY A 75 -8.63 -7.94 6.68
N ASP A 76 -8.52 -6.64 6.99
CA ASP A 76 -7.22 -6.05 7.33
C ASP A 76 -6.74 -6.64 8.66
N LEU A 77 -5.54 -7.22 8.62
CA LEU A 77 -4.90 -7.76 9.81
C LEU A 77 -3.72 -6.86 10.21
N PRO A 78 -3.67 -6.35 11.46
CA PRO A 78 -2.56 -5.52 11.89
C PRO A 78 -1.19 -6.18 11.69
N THR A 79 -0.23 -5.41 11.16
CA THR A 79 1.15 -5.86 10.89
C THR A 79 1.79 -6.64 12.05
N PRO A 80 1.66 -6.24 13.34
CA PRO A 80 2.26 -7.00 14.44
C PRO A 80 1.75 -8.44 14.57
N ILE A 81 0.51 -8.71 14.14
CA ILE A 81 -0.08 -10.05 14.14
C ILE A 81 0.44 -10.85 12.95
N LYS A 82 0.48 -10.25 11.74
CA LYS A 82 0.99 -10.89 10.50
C LYS A 82 2.42 -11.43 10.67
N TYR A 83 3.25 -10.83 11.52
CA TYR A 83 4.67 -11.16 11.70
C TYR A 83 5.07 -11.66 13.11
N TYR A 84 4.11 -12.06 13.94
CA TYR A 84 4.38 -12.44 15.33
C TYR A 84 5.36 -13.62 15.46
N ASN A 85 5.18 -14.68 14.66
CA ASN A 85 6.11 -15.81 14.58
C ASN A 85 6.10 -16.46 13.19
N PRO A 86 7.11 -17.30 12.85
CA PRO A 86 7.22 -17.93 11.54
C PRO A 86 6.03 -18.82 11.17
N ASP A 87 5.48 -19.57 12.13
CA ASP A 87 4.38 -20.51 11.89
C ASP A 87 3.08 -19.76 11.51
N LEU A 88 2.76 -18.71 12.25
CA LEU A 88 1.62 -17.82 11.97
C LEU A 88 1.81 -17.10 10.64
N ARG A 89 3.03 -16.66 10.33
CA ARG A 89 3.32 -16.03 9.03
C ARG A 89 3.05 -17.01 7.88
N SER A 90 3.47 -18.26 8.01
CA SER A 90 3.22 -19.29 6.98
C SER A 90 1.74 -19.64 6.87
N ALA A 91 1.03 -19.75 8.00
CA ALA A 91 -0.41 -19.95 8.01
C ALA A 91 -1.14 -18.78 7.35
N TYR A 92 -0.73 -17.55 7.63
CA TYR A 92 -1.30 -16.35 7.03
C TYR A 92 -1.05 -16.31 5.52
N GLN A 93 0.17 -16.61 5.07
CA GLN A 93 0.45 -16.72 3.63
C GLN A 93 -0.46 -17.75 2.95
N THR A 94 -0.73 -18.88 3.60
CA THR A 94 -1.65 -19.90 3.08
C THR A 94 -3.07 -19.37 2.93
N VAL A 95 -3.53 -18.55 3.89
CA VAL A 95 -4.85 -17.89 3.85
C VAL A 95 -4.90 -16.85 2.71
N GLU A 96 -3.86 -16.04 2.55
CA GLU A 96 -3.74 -15.06 1.46
C GLU A 96 -3.74 -15.74 0.08
N ASP A 97 -2.97 -16.83 -0.08
CA ASP A 97 -2.94 -17.60 -1.34
C ASP A 97 -4.29 -18.25 -1.65
N ALA A 98 -5.05 -18.67 -0.62
CA ALA A 98 -6.40 -19.17 -0.80
C ALA A 98 -7.39 -18.06 -1.19
N ALA A 99 -7.29 -16.88 -0.56
CA ALA A 99 -8.11 -15.72 -0.89
C ALA A 99 -7.85 -15.23 -2.33
N ALA A 100 -6.59 -15.15 -2.74
CA ALA A 100 -6.20 -14.79 -4.10
C ALA A 100 -6.79 -15.75 -5.14
N ARG A 101 -6.67 -17.07 -4.91
CA ARG A 101 -7.29 -18.09 -5.76
C ARG A 101 -8.81 -17.96 -5.82
N GLN A 102 -9.46 -17.74 -4.68
CA GLN A 102 -10.90 -17.54 -4.63
C GLN A 102 -11.34 -16.32 -5.45
N LEU A 103 -10.59 -15.20 -5.40
CA LEU A 103 -10.87 -14.04 -6.23
C LEU A 103 -10.68 -14.34 -7.73
N LEU A 104 -9.61 -15.03 -8.10
CA LEU A 104 -9.32 -15.44 -9.48
C LEU A 104 -10.39 -16.39 -10.05
N ASP A 105 -10.95 -17.27 -9.23
CA ASP A 105 -12.00 -18.21 -9.62
C ASP A 105 -13.35 -17.54 -9.93
N LEU A 106 -13.56 -16.30 -9.43
CA LEU A 106 -14.74 -15.50 -9.75
C LEU A 106 -14.69 -14.86 -11.14
N LEU A 107 -13.51 -14.81 -11.77
CA LEU A 107 -13.34 -14.30 -13.12
C LEU A 107 -13.64 -15.39 -14.16
N PRO A 108 -14.19 -15.01 -15.33
CA PRO A 108 -14.20 -15.88 -16.51
C PRO A 108 -12.78 -16.35 -16.84
N THR A 109 -12.65 -17.58 -17.33
CA THR A 109 -11.36 -18.21 -17.64
C THR A 109 -10.51 -17.34 -18.57
N GLU A 110 -11.14 -16.65 -19.52
CA GLU A 110 -10.50 -15.80 -20.51
C GLU A 110 -9.84 -14.56 -19.90
N LEU A 111 -10.35 -14.06 -18.77
CA LEU A 111 -9.80 -12.90 -18.06
C LEU A 111 -8.88 -13.31 -16.91
N ARG A 112 -9.01 -14.53 -16.38
CA ARG A 112 -8.28 -14.96 -15.18
C ARG A 112 -6.77 -14.79 -15.33
N GLU A 113 -6.22 -15.17 -16.48
CA GLU A 113 -4.78 -15.09 -16.77
C GLU A 113 -4.24 -13.65 -16.66
N ASP A 114 -5.04 -12.62 -17.00
CA ASP A 114 -4.63 -11.22 -16.89
C ASP A 114 -4.51 -10.74 -15.43
N TYR A 115 -5.21 -11.39 -14.50
CA TYR A 115 -5.24 -11.03 -13.08
C TYR A 115 -4.30 -11.87 -12.21
N VAL A 116 -3.86 -13.04 -12.69
CA VAL A 116 -2.90 -13.89 -11.97
C VAL A 116 -1.64 -13.10 -11.55
N PRO A 117 -1.02 -12.28 -12.41
CA PRO A 117 0.18 -11.54 -12.02
C PRO A 117 -0.08 -10.48 -10.93
N LEU A 118 -1.32 -9.99 -10.84
CA LEU A 118 -1.73 -8.95 -9.91
C LEU A 118 -2.11 -9.50 -8.52
N LEU A 119 -2.58 -10.76 -8.45
CA LEU A 119 -3.09 -11.36 -7.22
C LEU A 119 -2.23 -12.51 -6.67
N ALA A 120 -1.43 -13.18 -7.50
CA ALA A 120 -0.72 -14.41 -7.10
C ALA A 120 0.71 -14.56 -7.64
N GLY A 121 1.16 -13.73 -8.60
CA GLY A 121 2.44 -13.95 -9.29
C GLY A 121 3.10 -12.67 -9.77
N THR A 122 3.76 -11.96 -8.87
CA THR A 122 4.30 -10.63 -9.18
C THR A 122 5.81 -10.65 -9.44
N ASP A 123 6.25 -9.85 -10.41
CA ASP A 123 7.65 -9.50 -10.61
C ASP A 123 8.27 -9.00 -9.28
N PRO A 124 9.32 -9.66 -8.76
CA PRO A 124 9.95 -9.28 -7.49
C PRO A 124 10.41 -7.82 -7.42
N GLU A 125 10.84 -7.21 -8.52
CA GLU A 125 11.29 -5.81 -8.53
C GLU A 125 10.11 -4.85 -8.37
N LEU A 126 9.02 -5.08 -9.11
CA LEU A 126 7.78 -4.31 -8.94
C LEU A 126 7.17 -4.51 -7.55
N ALA A 127 7.16 -5.75 -7.04
CA ALA A 127 6.70 -6.06 -5.69
C ALA A 127 7.50 -5.30 -4.62
N ALA A 128 8.82 -5.17 -4.80
CA ALA A 128 9.65 -4.39 -3.88
C ALA A 128 9.30 -2.90 -3.90
N VAL A 129 9.00 -2.32 -5.07
CA VAL A 129 8.57 -0.92 -5.18
C VAL A 129 7.18 -0.72 -4.55
N VAL A 130 6.21 -1.59 -4.81
CA VAL A 130 4.87 -1.50 -4.21
C VAL A 130 4.94 -1.66 -2.70
N LYS A 131 5.78 -2.56 -2.18
CA LYS A 131 6.02 -2.69 -0.74
C LYS A 131 6.66 -1.45 -0.13
N ALA A 132 7.54 -0.76 -0.85
CA ALA A 132 8.10 0.51 -0.43
C ALA A 132 7.03 1.61 -0.39
N ALA A 133 6.15 1.65 -1.40
CA ALA A 133 5.03 2.58 -1.48
C ALA A 133 3.98 2.35 -0.39
N ASP A 134 3.59 1.09 -0.10
CA ASP A 134 2.71 0.73 1.01
C ASP A 134 3.26 1.23 2.35
N LYS A 135 4.56 0.95 2.61
CA LYS A 135 5.20 1.42 3.85
C LYS A 135 5.23 2.95 3.94
N LEU A 136 5.44 3.63 2.80
CA LEU A 136 5.46 5.08 2.73
C LEU A 136 4.07 5.65 3.03
N ASP A 137 3.01 5.09 2.44
CA ASP A 137 1.64 5.52 2.73
C ASP A 137 1.28 5.32 4.22
N ALA A 138 1.65 4.17 4.80
CA ALA A 138 1.48 3.93 6.24
C ALA A 138 2.19 4.98 7.11
N TYR A 139 3.38 5.45 6.71
CA TYR A 139 4.05 6.56 7.38
C TYR A 139 3.28 7.88 7.21
N LEU A 140 2.78 8.17 6.01
CA LEU A 140 2.00 9.39 5.73
C LEU A 140 0.70 9.44 6.55
N LYS A 141 0.02 8.31 6.72
CA LYS A 141 -1.11 8.17 7.65
C LYS A 141 -0.71 8.55 9.08
N CYS A 142 0.44 8.07 9.56
CA CYS A 142 0.94 8.44 10.88
C CYS A 142 1.25 9.95 10.98
N VAL A 143 1.79 10.57 9.93
CA VAL A 143 2.03 12.03 9.89
C VAL A 143 0.73 12.81 9.99
N LYS A 144 -0.30 12.43 9.22
CA LYS A 144 -1.62 13.07 9.26
C LYS A 144 -2.24 13.00 10.67
N GLU A 145 -2.19 11.83 11.30
CA GLU A 145 -2.71 11.63 12.66
C GLU A 145 -1.97 12.48 13.69
N LEU A 146 -0.63 12.55 13.63
CA LEU A 146 0.13 13.42 14.54
C LEU A 146 -0.18 14.90 14.33
N LYS A 147 -0.36 15.34 13.08
CA LYS A 147 -0.76 16.73 12.76
C LYS A 147 -2.13 17.07 13.35
N ALA A 148 -3.04 16.10 13.42
CA ALA A 148 -4.32 16.24 14.10
C ALA A 148 -4.24 16.20 15.64
N GLY A 149 -3.03 16.06 16.21
CA GLY A 149 -2.81 15.94 17.65
C GLY A 149 -2.99 14.53 18.20
N ASN A 150 -3.20 13.52 17.35
CA ASN A 150 -3.38 12.15 17.78
C ASN A 150 -2.05 11.44 18.05
N THR A 151 -1.56 11.56 19.28
CA THR A 151 -0.25 11.03 19.68
C THR A 151 -0.17 9.50 19.78
N GLU A 152 -1.28 8.77 19.63
CA GLU A 152 -1.29 7.30 19.59
C GLU A 152 -0.41 6.76 18.45
N PHE A 153 -0.35 7.50 17.33
CA PHE A 153 0.45 7.17 16.15
C PHE A 153 1.94 7.47 16.27
N ARG A 154 2.43 8.03 17.39
CA ARG A 154 3.85 8.43 17.53
C ARG A 154 4.79 7.25 17.31
N LYS A 155 4.52 6.10 17.95
CA LYS A 155 5.37 4.92 17.84
C LYS A 155 5.33 4.30 16.45
N ALA A 156 4.14 4.23 15.86
CA ALA A 156 3.96 3.76 14.49
C ALA A 156 4.73 4.64 13.49
N ARG A 157 4.71 5.97 13.66
CA ARG A 157 5.52 6.90 12.84
C ARG A 157 7.01 6.59 12.95
N GLU A 158 7.54 6.45 14.17
CA GLU A 158 8.96 6.17 14.39
C GLU A 158 9.38 4.86 13.71
N GLN A 159 8.58 3.80 13.87
CA GLN A 159 8.85 2.48 13.31
C GLN A 159 8.75 2.47 11.78
N THR A 160 7.71 3.08 11.22
CA THR A 160 7.54 3.16 9.76
C THR A 160 8.65 4.01 9.14
N TYR A 161 9.02 5.14 9.74
CA TYR A 161 10.14 5.97 9.27
C TYR A 161 11.47 5.22 9.31
N ALA A 162 11.77 4.51 10.41
CA ALA A 162 12.97 3.70 10.51
C ALA A 162 13.04 2.62 9.41
N ALA A 163 11.90 1.97 9.11
CA ALA A 163 11.82 1.00 8.03
C ALA A 163 12.03 1.63 6.64
N LEU A 164 11.52 2.85 6.41
CA LEU A 164 11.74 3.59 5.17
C LEU A 164 13.22 3.97 4.98
N MET A 165 13.89 4.41 6.04
CA MET A 165 15.32 4.74 6.01
C MET A 165 16.21 3.52 5.77
N GLN A 166 15.78 2.33 6.18
CA GLN A 166 16.50 1.06 5.95
C GLN A 166 16.20 0.43 4.58
N ASN A 167 15.21 0.94 3.85
CA ASN A 167 14.84 0.40 2.55
C ASN A 167 15.92 0.74 1.50
N PRO A 168 16.45 -0.25 0.76
CA PRO A 168 17.56 -0.05 -0.16
C PRO A 168 17.17 0.64 -1.47
N LEU A 169 15.88 0.87 -1.75
CA LEU A 169 15.40 1.48 -2.99
C LEU A 169 15.88 2.95 -3.10
N PRO A 170 16.77 3.30 -4.05
CA PRO A 170 17.30 4.66 -4.16
C PRO A 170 16.20 5.70 -4.45
N ALA A 171 15.21 5.32 -5.25
CA ALA A 171 14.06 6.17 -5.54
C ALA A 171 13.25 6.54 -4.30
N LEU A 172 13.17 5.66 -3.30
CA LEU A 172 12.52 5.98 -2.04
C LEU A 172 13.31 7.03 -1.26
N GLN A 173 14.63 6.87 -1.14
CA GLN A 173 15.47 7.87 -0.46
C GLN A 173 15.38 9.24 -1.11
N HIS A 174 15.34 9.28 -2.45
CA HIS A 174 15.08 10.50 -3.21
C HIS A 174 13.72 11.10 -2.84
N PHE A 175 12.66 10.28 -2.78
CA PHE A 175 11.33 10.76 -2.43
C PHE A 175 11.28 11.33 -1.02
N LEU A 176 11.90 10.65 -0.05
CA LEU A 176 11.97 11.11 1.34
C LEU A 176 12.70 12.47 1.45
N LEU A 177 13.77 12.66 0.68
CA LEU A 177 14.53 13.91 0.71
C LEU A 177 13.78 15.08 0.06
N HIS A 178 13.13 14.84 -1.07
CA HIS A 178 12.63 15.92 -1.93
C HIS A 178 11.13 16.19 -1.82
N PHE A 179 10.31 15.18 -1.48
CA PHE A 179 8.85 15.31 -1.49
C PHE A 179 8.20 15.15 -0.12
N LEU A 180 8.79 14.35 0.78
CA LEU A 180 8.22 14.11 2.11
C LEU A 180 7.97 15.37 2.95
N PRO A 181 8.86 16.40 2.97
CA PRO A 181 8.62 17.61 3.77
C PRO A 181 7.28 18.30 3.46
N SER A 182 6.78 18.18 2.23
CA SER A 182 5.50 18.81 1.83
C SER A 182 4.28 18.19 2.52
N PHE A 183 4.36 16.95 2.99
CA PHE A 183 3.25 16.32 3.71
C PHE A 183 3.04 16.88 5.12
N GLU A 184 4.06 17.56 5.68
CA GLU A 184 3.94 18.24 6.96
C GLU A 184 3.26 19.61 6.83
N LEU A 185 3.21 20.19 5.62
CA LEU A 185 2.62 21.50 5.35
C LEU A 185 1.09 21.49 5.45
N THR A 186 0.54 22.64 5.80
CA THR A 186 -0.88 23.01 5.69
C THR A 186 -1.23 23.37 4.24
N LEU A 187 -2.53 23.49 3.93
CA LEU A 187 -2.97 23.87 2.59
C LEU A 187 -2.48 25.27 2.20
N ASP A 188 -2.43 26.22 3.14
CA ASP A 188 -1.95 27.58 2.89
C ASP A 188 -0.44 27.60 2.57
N GLU A 189 0.35 26.83 3.32
CA GLU A 189 1.78 26.65 3.07
C GLU A 189 2.05 25.98 1.71
N LEU A 190 1.24 24.98 1.31
CA LEU A 190 1.33 24.34 0.00
C LEU A 190 1.05 25.30 -1.16
N ASN A 191 0.13 26.25 -0.96
CA ASN A 191 -0.23 27.26 -1.95
C ASN A 191 0.73 28.47 -1.97
N GLY A 192 1.81 28.44 -1.17
CA GLY A 192 2.76 29.55 -1.05
C GLY A 192 2.16 30.81 -0.42
N SER A 193 1.01 30.68 0.26
CA SER A 193 0.32 31.78 0.93
C SER A 193 0.84 31.91 2.36
N THR A 194 2.06 32.40 2.51
CA THR A 194 2.45 33.07 3.76
C THR A 194 1.84 34.46 3.74
N MET A 195 0.97 34.75 4.72
CA MET A 195 0.48 36.11 5.01
C MET A 195 1.61 37.13 5.10
#